data_AF-A0A351F053-F1
#
_entry.id   AF-A0A351F053-F1
#
_cell.length_a   1.000
_cell.length_b   1.000
_cell.length_c   1.000
_cell.angle_alpha   90.00
_cell.angle_beta   90.00
_cell.angle_gamma   90.00
#
_symmetry.space_group_name_H-M   'P 1'
#
loop_
_entity.id
_entity.type
_entity.pdbx_description
1 polymer ?
#
loop_
_entity_poly.entity_id
_entity_poly.type
_entity_poly.pdbx_seq_one_letter_code
_entity_poly.pdbx_strand_id
1 'polypeptide(L)'
;MFPALKNIKRKIIPALVLGFLVLFVYSNFLSSSNEQKDFIATTDLNVRTGPGTRYPVVFTLAKGNEVEVILKNDRWYKIRYEGKKGYAAAEFLAANSSGSDTRIQSVDQTASFIVKGIIVLIALILGFFLYRKVQDHRLVNTVTDTKRGNWSERDLVLKLLRYGIPAPMIFHDLYVRKQNDEFAQIDLVAVTQAGIIVFEVKDYSGWIYGNGNQSQWTQVLDYGRRKFRFYNPVIQNQRHITALKFALRQHDHVPFYSVVIFYGNSTFKDISFIPPGTFLVKSERFSDVMNTILKEKPAFGYDHFDELISILRAAMDNGKSKENQYRHIANVRDMLGTDRVFE
;
A
#
# COMPACT_ATOMS: atom_id res chain seq x y z
N MET A 1 -12.63 -9.44 16.75
CA MET A 1 -11.18 -9.29 16.98
C MET A 1 -10.45 -10.23 16.02
N PHE A 2 -9.78 -9.73 14.97
CA PHE A 2 -9.05 -10.57 14.00
C PHE A 2 -7.52 -10.51 14.23
N PRO A 3 -6.96 -11.32 15.14
CA PRO A 3 -5.51 -11.46 15.31
C PRO A 3 -4.80 -12.02 14.06
N ALA A 4 -5.53 -12.64 13.13
CA ALA A 4 -4.97 -13.25 11.92
C ALA A 4 -4.36 -12.24 10.93
N LEU A 5 -4.98 -11.07 10.71
CA LEU A 5 -4.51 -10.09 9.72
C LEU A 5 -3.28 -9.29 10.17
N LYS A 6 -3.13 -9.08 11.49
CA LYS A 6 -1.94 -8.44 12.08
C LYS A 6 -0.73 -9.37 12.05
N ASN A 7 -0.96 -10.68 12.14
CA ASN A 7 0.07 -11.72 12.07
C ASN A 7 0.64 -11.93 10.64
N ILE A 8 -0.16 -11.72 9.60
CA ILE A 8 0.30 -11.91 8.21
C ILE A 8 1.28 -10.80 7.79
N LYS A 9 0.99 -9.52 8.11
CA LYS A 9 1.93 -8.41 7.83
C LYS A 9 3.25 -8.54 8.60
N ARG A 10 3.21 -9.07 9.83
CA ARG A 10 4.40 -9.31 10.66
C ARG A 10 5.27 -10.48 10.19
N LYS A 11 4.76 -11.42 9.38
CA LYS A 11 5.50 -12.61 8.92
C LYS A 11 6.07 -12.47 7.50
N ILE A 12 5.41 -11.71 6.61
CA ILE A 12 5.82 -11.61 5.20
C ILE A 12 7.03 -10.68 5.00
N ILE A 13 7.06 -9.53 5.69
CA ILE A 13 8.17 -8.58 5.56
C ILE A 13 9.51 -9.19 6.01
N PRO A 14 9.59 -9.89 7.17
CA PRO A 14 10.82 -10.58 7.56
C PRO A 14 11.23 -11.71 6.61
N ALA A 15 10.27 -12.44 6.02
CA ALA A 15 10.57 -13.52 5.08
C ALA A 15 11.16 -13.00 3.75
N LEU A 16 10.68 -11.86 3.24
CA LEU A 16 11.23 -11.22 2.05
C LEU A 16 12.63 -10.63 2.31
N VAL A 17 12.83 -10.01 3.48
CA VAL A 17 14.13 -9.48 3.91
C VAL A 17 15.14 -10.62 4.11
N LEU A 18 14.73 -11.73 4.71
CA LEU A 18 15.57 -12.92 4.89
C LEU A 18 15.92 -13.56 3.54
N GLY A 19 14.96 -13.65 2.61
CA GLY A 19 15.21 -14.15 1.25
C GLY A 19 16.22 -13.29 0.48
N PHE A 20 16.12 -11.96 0.60
CA PHE A 20 17.09 -11.03 0.03
C PHE A 20 18.47 -11.14 0.70
N LEU A 21 18.52 -11.27 2.02
CA LEU A 21 19.77 -11.47 2.78
C LEU A 21 20.47 -12.78 2.39
N VAL A 22 19.73 -13.87 2.19
CA VAL A 22 20.29 -15.14 1.75
C VAL A 22 20.83 -15.04 0.33
N LEU A 23 20.11 -14.39 -0.59
CA LEU A 23 20.60 -14.14 -1.96
C LEU A 23 21.84 -13.24 -1.98
N PHE A 24 21.87 -12.21 -1.13
CA PHE A 24 23.01 -11.30 -0.98
C PHE A 24 24.23 -12.00 -0.38
N VAL A 25 24.06 -12.83 0.65
CA VAL A 25 25.15 -13.61 1.23
C VAL A 25 25.68 -14.64 0.24
N TYR A 26 24.80 -15.31 -0.51
CA TYR A 26 25.19 -16.26 -1.55
C TYR A 26 25.99 -15.59 -2.69
N SER A 27 25.60 -14.40 -3.14
CA SER A 27 26.35 -13.67 -4.18
C SER A 27 27.75 -13.25 -3.71
N ASN A 28 27.90 -12.88 -2.43
CA ASN A 28 29.21 -12.54 -1.87
C ASN A 28 30.10 -13.78 -1.66
N PHE A 29 29.53 -14.93 -1.32
CA PHE A 29 30.27 -16.19 -1.15
C PHE A 29 30.89 -16.67 -2.48
N LEU A 30 30.16 -16.55 -3.59
CA LEU A 30 30.66 -16.89 -4.94
C LEU A 30 31.82 -16.01 -5.41
N SER A 31 31.99 -14.81 -4.86
CA SER A 31 33.10 -13.90 -5.22
C SER A 31 34.42 -14.22 -4.49
N SER A 32 34.43 -15.13 -3.51
CA SER A 32 35.56 -15.29 -2.59
C SER A 32 36.56 -16.42 -2.90
N SER A 33 36.50 -17.10 -4.05
CA SER A 33 37.52 -18.13 -4.35
C SER A 33 37.77 -18.35 -5.84
N ASN A 34 38.55 -17.48 -6.46
CA ASN A 34 39.18 -17.80 -7.74
C ASN A 34 40.58 -17.17 -7.83
N GLU A 35 41.61 -17.90 -7.36
CA GLU A 35 42.98 -17.63 -7.77
C GLU A 35 43.11 -18.10 -9.23
N GLN A 36 43.25 -17.14 -10.15
CA GLN A 36 43.19 -17.37 -11.58
C GLN A 36 44.55 -17.85 -12.12
N LYS A 37 44.67 -19.13 -12.49
CA LYS A 37 45.90 -19.71 -13.06
C LYS A 37 45.88 -19.70 -14.58
N ASP A 38 46.26 -18.57 -15.19
CA ASP A 38 46.14 -18.34 -16.64
C ASP A 38 47.36 -18.77 -17.47
N PHE A 39 48.44 -19.26 -16.86
CA PHE A 39 49.67 -19.60 -17.57
C PHE A 39 50.18 -20.97 -17.14
N ILE A 40 50.75 -21.72 -18.09
CA ILE A 40 51.37 -23.02 -17.86
C ILE A 40 52.88 -22.93 -18.11
N ALA A 41 53.67 -23.55 -17.23
CA ALA A 41 55.11 -23.68 -17.42
C ALA A 41 55.40 -24.66 -18.56
N THR A 42 56.09 -24.22 -19.61
CA THR A 42 56.44 -25.07 -20.76
C THR A 42 57.67 -25.94 -20.50
N THR A 43 58.41 -25.65 -19.42
CA THR A 43 59.60 -26.36 -18.95
C THR A 43 59.73 -26.19 -17.43
N ASP A 44 60.67 -26.92 -16.80
CA ASP A 44 61.05 -26.68 -15.41
C ASP A 44 61.65 -25.28 -15.27
N LEU A 45 61.03 -24.46 -14.44
CA LEU A 45 61.22 -23.01 -14.43
C LEU A 45 61.61 -22.51 -13.04
N ASN A 46 62.79 -21.90 -12.94
CA ASN A 46 63.23 -21.29 -11.69
C ASN A 46 62.45 -19.99 -11.42
N VAL A 47 61.76 -19.95 -10.28
CA VAL A 47 61.03 -18.78 -9.80
C VAL A 47 61.92 -18.04 -8.80
N ARG A 48 62.21 -16.76 -9.07
CA ARG A 48 63.24 -15.98 -8.37
C ARG A 48 62.65 -14.84 -7.54
N THR A 49 63.44 -14.28 -6.62
CA THR A 49 63.00 -13.15 -5.79
C THR A 49 62.84 -11.84 -6.57
N GLY A 50 63.48 -11.71 -7.74
CA GLY A 50 63.43 -10.53 -8.60
C GLY A 50 63.56 -10.85 -10.10
N PRO A 51 63.31 -9.86 -10.98
CA PRO A 51 63.28 -10.05 -12.43
C PRO A 51 64.70 -10.12 -13.02
N GLY A 52 65.31 -11.31 -13.00
CA GLY A 52 66.63 -11.54 -13.56
C GLY A 52 67.30 -12.81 -13.06
N THR A 53 68.27 -13.33 -13.81
CA THR A 53 69.00 -14.56 -13.46
C THR A 53 69.96 -14.40 -12.26
N ARG A 54 70.28 -13.15 -11.90
CA ARG A 54 71.14 -12.81 -10.74
C ARG A 54 70.41 -12.90 -9.40
N TYR A 55 69.08 -12.93 -9.40
CA TYR A 55 68.29 -13.01 -8.17
C TYR A 55 68.22 -14.46 -7.66
N PRO A 56 68.25 -14.67 -6.32
CA PRO A 56 68.08 -15.99 -5.73
C PRO A 56 66.81 -16.72 -6.19
N VAL A 57 66.91 -18.05 -6.33
CA VAL A 57 65.76 -18.92 -6.63
C VAL A 57 64.96 -19.14 -5.34
N VAL A 58 63.65 -18.92 -5.40
CA VAL A 58 62.68 -19.18 -4.32
C VAL A 58 62.20 -20.62 -4.36
N PHE A 59 61.87 -21.11 -5.56
CA PHE A 59 61.51 -22.49 -5.84
C PHE A 59 61.62 -22.78 -7.35
N THR A 60 61.53 -24.05 -7.73
CA THR A 60 61.43 -24.48 -9.13
C THR A 60 60.01 -24.94 -9.40
N LEU A 61 59.42 -24.40 -10.46
CA LEU A 61 58.08 -24.73 -10.95
C LEU A 61 58.24 -25.83 -12.01
N ALA A 62 57.62 -26.99 -11.79
CA ALA A 62 57.73 -28.09 -12.74
C ALA A 62 57.01 -27.79 -14.06
N LYS A 63 57.51 -28.34 -15.16
CA LYS A 63 56.84 -28.31 -16.46
C LYS A 63 55.40 -28.82 -16.32
N GLY A 64 54.46 -28.11 -16.92
CA GLY A 64 53.03 -28.44 -16.89
C GLY A 64 52.27 -27.84 -15.71
N ASN A 65 52.95 -27.23 -14.73
CA ASN A 65 52.26 -26.56 -13.62
C ASN A 65 51.63 -25.25 -14.08
N GLU A 66 50.38 -25.03 -13.68
CA GLU A 66 49.63 -23.81 -13.91
C GLU A 66 49.86 -22.78 -12.80
N VAL A 67 49.98 -21.51 -13.19
CA VAL A 67 50.33 -20.39 -12.30
C VAL A 67 49.48 -19.16 -12.57
N GLU A 68 49.23 -18.38 -11.53
CA GLU A 68 48.64 -17.04 -11.64
C GLU A 68 49.75 -16.05 -12.03
N VAL A 69 49.60 -15.32 -13.13
CA VAL A 69 50.47 -14.18 -13.44
C VAL A 69 49.86 -12.93 -12.82
N ILE A 70 50.54 -12.39 -11.80
CA ILE A 70 50.11 -11.20 -11.04
C ILE A 70 50.58 -9.91 -11.72
N LEU A 71 51.72 -9.94 -12.40
CA LEU A 71 52.30 -8.78 -13.09
C LEU A 71 53.09 -9.22 -14.33
N LYS A 72 52.90 -8.55 -15.46
CA LYS A 72 53.67 -8.77 -16.69
C LYS A 72 54.70 -7.66 -16.89
N ASN A 73 55.99 -8.01 -16.90
CA ASN A 73 57.07 -7.15 -17.40
C ASN A 73 57.74 -7.85 -18.59
N ASP A 74 58.30 -7.08 -19.53
CA ASP A 74 58.81 -7.54 -20.83
C ASP A 74 59.38 -8.97 -20.83
N ARG A 75 60.41 -9.24 -20.02
CA ARG A 75 61.08 -10.55 -19.96
C ARG A 75 60.77 -11.38 -18.72
N TRP A 76 60.06 -10.83 -17.74
CA TRP A 76 59.85 -11.47 -16.42
C TRP A 76 58.44 -11.22 -15.91
N TYR A 77 57.71 -12.29 -15.62
CA TYR A 77 56.38 -12.21 -15.03
C TYR A 77 56.45 -12.50 -13.54
N LYS A 78 55.75 -11.71 -12.73
CA LYS A 78 55.54 -12.03 -11.32
C LYS A 78 54.38 -13.00 -11.22
N ILE A 79 54.62 -14.16 -10.63
CA ILE A 79 53.64 -15.24 -10.53
C ILE A 79 53.31 -15.59 -9.09
N ARG A 80 52.16 -16.25 -8.88
CA ARG A 80 51.81 -16.96 -7.65
C ARG A 80 51.62 -18.44 -7.93
N TYR A 81 52.19 -19.26 -7.07
CA TYR A 81 52.00 -20.71 -7.08
C TYR A 81 52.02 -21.21 -5.63
N GLU A 82 50.97 -21.92 -5.23
CA GLU A 82 50.82 -22.49 -3.88
C GLU A 82 51.09 -21.46 -2.76
N GLY A 83 50.54 -20.24 -2.91
CA GLY A 83 50.72 -19.15 -1.95
C GLY A 83 52.09 -18.44 -2.00
N LYS A 84 53.09 -19.00 -2.70
CA LYS A 84 54.41 -18.36 -2.88
C LYS A 84 54.40 -17.44 -4.10
N LYS A 85 55.09 -16.31 -3.99
CA LYS A 85 55.22 -15.31 -5.08
C LYS A 85 56.68 -15.19 -5.51
N GLY A 86 56.90 -14.99 -6.79
CA GLY A 86 58.24 -14.70 -7.34
C GLY A 86 58.20 -14.38 -8.82
N TYR A 87 59.35 -14.16 -9.43
CA TYR A 87 59.52 -13.77 -10.82
C TYR A 87 60.01 -14.96 -11.64
N ALA A 88 59.32 -15.23 -12.75
CA ALA A 88 59.64 -16.28 -13.70
C ALA A 88 59.87 -15.66 -15.09
N ALA A 89 60.76 -16.24 -15.89
CA ALA A 89 61.03 -15.72 -17.24
C ALA A 89 59.80 -15.92 -18.14
N ALA A 90 59.36 -14.85 -18.80
CA ALA A 90 58.09 -14.82 -19.54
C ALA A 90 58.07 -15.80 -20.73
N GLU A 91 59.23 -16.05 -21.35
CA GLU A 91 59.39 -16.96 -22.50
C GLU A 91 59.01 -18.42 -22.19
N PHE A 92 59.01 -18.82 -20.91
CA PHE A 92 58.67 -20.18 -20.46
C PHE A 92 57.26 -20.30 -19.88
N LEU A 93 56.43 -19.27 -20.03
CA LEU A 93 55.04 -19.25 -19.61
C LEU A 93 54.13 -19.08 -20.84
N ALA A 94 53.36 -20.11 -21.15
CA ALA A 94 52.36 -20.03 -22.22
C ALA A 94 50.98 -19.70 -21.63
N ALA A 95 50.23 -18.81 -22.28
CA ALA A 95 48.86 -18.49 -21.86
C ALA A 95 47.95 -19.70 -22.08
N ASN A 96 47.19 -20.07 -21.06
CA ASN A 96 46.19 -21.13 -21.13
C ASN A 96 44.88 -20.53 -21.67
N SER A 97 44.61 -20.71 -22.97
CA SER A 97 43.40 -20.19 -23.62
C SER A 97 42.11 -20.93 -23.22
N SER A 98 42.20 -22.04 -22.50
CA SER A 98 41.04 -22.85 -22.10
C SER A 98 40.30 -22.29 -20.88
N GLY A 99 40.89 -21.39 -20.10
CA GLY A 99 40.29 -20.85 -18.86
C GLY A 99 39.37 -19.64 -19.06
N SER A 100 39.53 -18.87 -20.14
CA SER A 100 38.75 -17.63 -20.36
C SER A 100 37.31 -17.91 -20.80
N ASP A 101 37.10 -18.86 -21.71
CA ASP A 101 35.76 -19.15 -22.25
C ASP A 101 34.84 -19.81 -21.22
N THR A 102 35.37 -20.75 -20.43
CA THR A 102 34.60 -21.39 -19.34
C THR A 102 34.22 -20.39 -18.26
N ARG A 103 35.07 -19.39 -17.98
CA ARG A 103 34.79 -18.33 -16.98
C ARG A 103 33.69 -17.40 -17.46
N ILE A 104 33.75 -16.89 -18.70
CA ILE A 104 32.71 -16.01 -19.25
C ILE A 104 31.36 -16.73 -19.23
N GLN A 105 31.32 -18.01 -19.61
CA GLN A 105 30.10 -18.83 -19.52
C GLN A 105 29.58 -18.99 -18.08
N SER A 106 30.46 -19.22 -17.09
CA SER A 106 30.04 -19.37 -15.69
C SER A 106 29.49 -18.07 -15.08
N VAL A 107 30.05 -16.92 -15.46
CA VAL A 107 29.59 -15.59 -15.02
C VAL A 107 28.22 -15.30 -15.64
N ASP A 108 28.04 -15.56 -16.93
CA ASP A 108 26.77 -15.36 -17.63
C ASP A 108 25.67 -16.29 -17.10
N GLN A 109 25.99 -17.54 -16.79
CA GLN A 109 25.03 -18.47 -16.16
C GLN A 109 24.60 -17.98 -14.78
N THR A 110 25.55 -17.54 -13.95
CA THR A 110 25.26 -17.01 -12.61
C THR A 110 24.39 -15.75 -12.70
N ALA A 111 24.73 -14.83 -13.61
CA ALA A 111 23.92 -13.63 -13.88
C ALA A 111 22.50 -14.00 -14.35
N SER A 112 22.37 -15.00 -15.23
CA SER A 112 21.07 -15.50 -15.71
C SER A 112 20.19 -16.02 -14.58
N PHE A 113 20.76 -16.79 -13.64
CA PHE A 113 20.02 -17.29 -12.47
C PHE A 113 19.54 -16.16 -11.56
N ILE A 114 20.40 -15.16 -11.30
CA ILE A 114 20.03 -13.99 -10.49
C ILE A 114 18.89 -13.22 -11.15
N VAL A 115 18.99 -12.94 -12.46
CA VAL A 115 17.94 -12.23 -13.20
C VAL A 115 16.61 -12.98 -13.17
N LYS A 116 16.62 -14.30 -13.41
CA LYS A 116 15.42 -15.14 -13.31
C LYS A 116 14.83 -15.13 -11.90
N GLY A 117 15.67 -15.20 -10.86
CA GLY A 117 15.24 -15.11 -9.47
C GLY A 117 14.55 -13.78 -9.13
N ILE A 118 15.10 -12.66 -9.61
CA ILE A 118 14.49 -11.33 -9.46
C ILE A 118 13.13 -11.26 -10.16
N ILE A 119 13.02 -11.80 -11.39
CA ILE A 119 11.76 -11.84 -12.13
C ILE A 119 10.69 -12.63 -11.36
N VAL A 120 11.04 -13.80 -10.82
CA VAL A 120 10.13 -14.61 -10.01
C VAL A 120 9.70 -13.86 -8.75
N LEU A 121 10.64 -13.19 -8.05
CA LEU A 121 10.33 -12.40 -6.87
C LEU A 121 9.34 -11.27 -7.18
N ILE A 122 9.58 -10.53 -8.26
CA ILE A 122 8.67 -9.47 -8.72
C ILE A 122 7.30 -10.06 -9.04
N ALA A 123 7.24 -11.19 -9.75
CA ALA A 123 5.99 -11.87 -10.07
C ALA A 123 5.22 -12.32 -8.82
N LEU A 124 5.91 -12.82 -7.79
CA LEU A 124 5.30 -13.19 -6.50
C LEU A 124 4.76 -11.97 -5.75
N ILE A 125 5.51 -10.86 -5.73
CA ILE A 125 5.07 -9.60 -5.13
C ILE A 125 3.82 -9.08 -5.85
N LEU A 126 3.84 -9.04 -7.18
CA LEU A 126 2.69 -8.64 -8.00
C LEU A 126 1.51 -9.56 -7.77
N GLY A 127 1.72 -10.88 -7.77
CA GLY A 127 0.71 -11.89 -7.48
C GLY A 127 0.08 -11.72 -6.10
N PHE A 128 0.89 -11.39 -5.08
CA PHE A 128 0.40 -11.07 -3.74
C PHE A 128 -0.49 -9.81 -3.74
N PHE A 129 -0.06 -8.73 -4.40
CA PHE A 129 -0.88 -7.50 -4.49
C PHE A 129 -2.18 -7.74 -5.27
N LEU A 130 -2.14 -8.52 -6.35
CA LEU A 130 -3.33 -8.93 -7.11
C LEU A 130 -4.27 -9.78 -6.26
N TYR A 131 -3.74 -10.77 -5.55
CA TYR A 131 -4.50 -11.59 -4.63
C TYR A 131 -5.20 -10.75 -3.57
N ARG A 132 -4.48 -9.80 -2.93
CA ARG A 132 -5.08 -8.88 -1.96
C ARG A 132 -6.19 -8.02 -2.58
N LYS A 133 -5.97 -7.49 -3.78
CA LYS A 133 -6.96 -6.68 -4.50
C LYS A 133 -8.24 -7.48 -4.77
N VAL A 134 -8.11 -8.76 -5.15
CA VAL A 134 -9.26 -9.66 -5.34
C VAL A 134 -9.98 -9.93 -4.02
N GLN A 135 -9.25 -10.20 -2.93
CA GLN A 135 -9.88 -10.42 -1.62
C GLN A 135 -10.63 -9.17 -1.12
N ASP A 136 -10.04 -7.99 -1.29
CA ASP A 136 -10.66 -6.72 -0.90
C ASP A 136 -11.94 -6.45 -1.72
N HIS A 137 -11.90 -6.75 -3.03
CA HIS A 137 -13.08 -6.67 -3.91
C HIS A 137 -14.19 -7.63 -3.48
N ARG A 138 -13.86 -8.89 -3.17
CA ARG A 138 -14.82 -9.86 -2.64
C ARG A 138 -15.45 -9.40 -1.33
N LEU A 139 -14.65 -8.80 -0.44
CA LEU A 139 -15.12 -8.32 0.85
C LEU A 139 -16.08 -7.13 0.68
N VAL A 140 -15.75 -6.13 -0.15
CA VAL A 140 -16.64 -4.99 -0.42
C VAL A 140 -17.96 -5.43 -1.08
N ASN A 141 -17.92 -6.41 -1.99
CA ASN A 141 -19.11 -6.96 -2.63
C ASN A 141 -20.10 -7.63 -1.66
N THR A 142 -19.70 -7.94 -0.42
CA THR A 142 -20.64 -8.41 0.61
C THR A 142 -21.59 -7.32 1.10
N VAL A 143 -21.28 -6.05 0.85
CA VAL A 143 -22.04 -4.87 1.27
C VAL A 143 -22.64 -4.14 0.07
N THR A 144 -21.86 -3.89 -0.97
CA THR A 144 -22.29 -3.08 -2.11
C THR A 144 -21.59 -3.49 -3.41
N ASP A 145 -22.25 -3.27 -4.54
CA ASP A 145 -21.65 -3.51 -5.85
C ASP A 145 -20.46 -2.55 -6.05
N THR A 146 -19.29 -3.10 -6.36
CA THR A 146 -18.07 -2.35 -6.68
C THR A 146 -18.17 -1.38 -7.87
N LYS A 147 -19.28 -1.36 -8.62
CA LYS A 147 -19.59 -0.33 -9.63
C LYS A 147 -20.36 0.87 -9.07
N ARG A 148 -20.89 0.80 -7.84
CA ARG A 148 -21.64 1.87 -7.17
C ARG A 148 -20.79 2.64 -6.16
N GLY A 149 -20.98 3.96 -6.07
CA GLY A 149 -20.21 4.85 -5.20
C GLY A 149 -18.82 5.22 -5.74
N ASN A 150 -18.11 6.07 -5.00
CA ASN A 150 -16.72 6.44 -5.31
C ASN A 150 -15.70 5.51 -4.61
N TRP A 151 -14.40 5.65 -4.91
CA TRP A 151 -13.37 4.82 -4.28
C TRP A 151 -13.28 5.03 -2.76
N SER A 152 -13.46 6.27 -2.30
CA SER A 152 -13.35 6.67 -0.89
C SER A 152 -14.45 6.03 -0.02
N GLU A 153 -15.68 5.95 -0.52
CA GLU A 153 -16.78 5.22 0.12
C GLU A 153 -16.52 3.71 0.21
N ARG A 154 -16.01 3.10 -0.87
CA ARG A 154 -15.64 1.67 -0.88
C ARG A 154 -14.49 1.36 0.06
N ASP A 155 -13.52 2.27 0.17
CA ASP A 155 -12.44 2.14 1.16
C ASP A 155 -12.99 2.25 2.60
N LEU A 156 -13.96 3.12 2.85
CA LEU A 156 -14.63 3.20 4.15
C LEU A 156 -15.38 1.90 4.49
N VAL A 157 -16.12 1.31 3.54
CA VAL A 157 -16.74 -0.02 3.69
C VAL A 157 -15.68 -1.06 4.07
N LEU A 158 -14.56 -1.10 3.34
CA LEU A 158 -13.47 -2.04 3.59
C LEU A 158 -12.84 -1.83 4.98
N LYS A 159 -12.68 -0.56 5.41
CA LYS A 159 -12.18 -0.21 6.75
C LYS A 159 -13.11 -0.69 7.85
N LEU A 160 -14.43 -0.53 7.70
CA LEU A 160 -15.43 -1.04 8.65
C LEU A 160 -15.42 -2.58 8.75
N LEU A 161 -15.40 -3.27 7.61
CA LEU A 161 -15.31 -4.73 7.55
C LEU A 161 -14.03 -5.25 8.23
N ARG A 162 -12.89 -4.61 7.97
CA ARG A 162 -11.61 -4.96 8.59
C ARG A 162 -11.54 -4.61 10.07
N TYR A 163 -12.23 -3.55 10.50
CA TYR A 163 -12.37 -3.21 11.92
C TYR A 163 -13.18 -4.28 12.66
N GLY A 164 -14.12 -4.91 11.97
CA GLY A 164 -14.91 -6.04 12.46
C GLY A 164 -16.41 -5.77 12.53
N ILE A 165 -16.90 -4.73 11.86
CA ILE A 165 -18.34 -4.52 11.69
C ILE A 165 -18.85 -5.56 10.67
N PRO A 166 -19.86 -6.38 11.02
CA PRO A 166 -20.40 -7.37 10.10
C PRO A 166 -21.03 -6.73 8.86
N ALA A 167 -20.86 -7.36 7.69
CA ALA A 167 -21.42 -6.85 6.43
C ALA A 167 -22.93 -6.56 6.48
N PRO A 168 -23.79 -7.40 7.10
CA PRO A 168 -25.24 -7.11 7.22
C PRO A 168 -25.57 -5.86 8.05
N MET A 169 -24.61 -5.27 8.75
CA MET A 169 -24.75 -4.07 9.58
C MET A 169 -24.16 -2.82 8.91
N ILE A 170 -23.68 -2.94 7.67
CA ILE A 170 -23.14 -1.83 6.89
C ILE A 170 -24.09 -1.61 5.71
N PHE A 171 -24.57 -0.38 5.58
CA PHE A 171 -25.50 0.03 4.55
C PHE A 171 -24.82 1.15 3.76
N HIS A 172 -24.71 1.00 2.45
CA HIS A 172 -24.02 1.93 1.58
C HIS A 172 -24.97 2.49 0.53
N ASP A 173 -24.91 3.80 0.28
CA ASP A 173 -25.71 4.52 -0.72
C ASP A 173 -27.22 4.41 -0.44
N LEU A 174 -27.65 4.79 0.78
CA LEU A 174 -29.04 4.71 1.22
C LEU A 174 -29.83 5.92 0.70
N TYR A 175 -31.05 5.66 0.23
CA TYR A 175 -32.01 6.68 -0.15
C TYR A 175 -33.20 6.63 0.83
N VAL A 176 -33.16 7.53 1.80
CA VAL A 176 -34.16 7.61 2.87
C VAL A 176 -35.23 8.63 2.48
N ARG A 177 -36.50 8.21 2.52
CA ARG A 177 -37.63 9.08 2.20
C ARG A 177 -37.79 10.14 3.30
N LYS A 178 -37.87 11.41 2.90
CA LYS A 178 -38.14 12.57 3.74
C LYS A 178 -39.66 12.80 3.85
N GLN A 179 -40.05 13.74 4.70
CA GLN A 179 -41.47 14.12 4.90
C GLN A 179 -42.17 14.62 3.63
N ASN A 180 -41.43 15.20 2.69
CA ASN A 180 -41.94 15.77 1.44
C ASN A 180 -41.89 14.80 0.25
N ASP A 181 -41.82 13.49 0.50
CA ASP A 181 -41.70 12.43 -0.53
C ASP A 181 -40.45 12.48 -1.43
N GLU A 182 -39.51 13.37 -1.12
CA GLU A 182 -38.18 13.35 -1.71
C GLU A 182 -37.23 12.42 -0.93
N PHE A 183 -36.09 12.10 -1.53
CA PHE A 183 -35.07 11.25 -0.89
C PHE A 183 -33.87 12.07 -0.41
N ALA A 184 -33.39 11.76 0.80
CA ALA A 184 -32.05 12.08 1.25
C ALA A 184 -31.13 10.90 0.89
N GLN A 185 -30.10 11.16 0.09
CA GLN A 185 -29.00 10.21 -0.09
C GLN A 185 -28.09 10.27 1.14
N ILE A 186 -27.65 9.12 1.62
CA ILE A 186 -26.72 8.98 2.75
C ILE A 186 -25.62 8.01 2.32
N ASP A 187 -24.37 8.47 2.34
CA ASP A 187 -23.23 7.72 1.80
C ASP A 187 -23.09 6.35 2.47
N LEU A 188 -23.04 6.33 3.81
CA LEU A 188 -22.89 5.09 4.55
C LEU A 188 -23.46 5.18 5.95
N VAL A 189 -24.13 4.10 6.38
CA VAL A 189 -24.64 3.90 7.73
C VAL A 189 -24.09 2.58 8.27
N ALA A 190 -23.59 2.60 9.51
CA ALA A 190 -23.21 1.39 10.23
C ALA A 190 -24.03 1.24 11.52
N VAL A 191 -24.67 0.09 11.69
CA VAL A 191 -25.37 -0.29 12.93
C VAL A 191 -24.37 -1.00 13.83
N THR A 192 -24.25 -0.56 15.07
CA THR A 192 -23.21 -1.06 15.99
C THR A 192 -23.77 -1.26 17.39
N GLN A 193 -23.01 -1.92 18.26
CA GLN A 193 -23.40 -2.04 19.67
C GLN A 193 -23.53 -0.69 20.39
N ALA A 194 -22.95 0.41 19.91
CA ALA A 194 -23.09 1.71 20.57
C ALA A 194 -24.32 2.51 20.07
N GLY A 195 -24.90 2.11 18.95
CA GLY A 195 -25.87 2.91 18.20
C GLY A 195 -25.57 2.94 16.70
N ILE A 196 -26.25 3.83 15.99
CA ILE A 196 -26.12 4.03 14.55
C ILE A 196 -25.05 5.09 14.27
N ILE A 197 -24.07 4.76 13.45
CA ILE A 197 -23.06 5.70 12.96
C ILE A 197 -23.42 6.09 11.54
N VAL A 198 -23.57 7.39 11.28
CA VAL A 198 -23.88 7.94 9.96
C VAL A 198 -22.63 8.64 9.45
N PHE A 199 -22.13 8.16 8.31
CA PHE A 199 -20.91 8.65 7.69
C PHE A 199 -21.21 9.55 6.50
N GLU A 200 -20.51 10.68 6.46
CA GLU A 200 -20.42 11.57 5.30
C GLU A 200 -18.99 11.54 4.77
N VAL A 201 -18.80 11.20 3.50
CA VAL A 201 -17.48 11.01 2.88
C VAL A 201 -17.17 12.21 1.99
N LYS A 202 -16.06 12.90 2.29
CA LYS A 202 -15.55 14.00 1.46
C LYS A 202 -14.16 13.68 0.95
N ASP A 203 -13.92 13.89 -0.34
CA ASP A 203 -12.59 13.72 -0.95
C ASP A 203 -12.09 15.08 -1.45
N TYR A 204 -11.33 15.76 -0.58
CA TYR A 204 -10.81 17.09 -0.86
C TYR A 204 -9.30 17.14 -0.65
N SER A 205 -8.66 18.03 -1.41
CA SER A 205 -7.25 18.39 -1.26
C SER A 205 -7.08 19.84 -0.82
N GLY A 206 -5.88 20.21 -0.38
CA GLY A 206 -5.56 21.60 0.02
C GLY A 206 -6.03 21.96 1.43
N TRP A 207 -6.25 23.23 1.69
CA TRP A 207 -6.66 23.70 3.02
C TRP A 207 -8.17 23.79 3.14
N ILE A 208 -8.70 23.30 4.25
CA ILE A 208 -10.13 23.33 4.56
C ILE A 208 -10.37 24.25 5.75
N TYR A 209 -11.27 25.19 5.56
CA TYR A 209 -11.74 26.16 6.54
C TYR A 209 -13.24 26.01 6.72
N GLY A 210 -13.71 26.06 7.95
CA GLY A 210 -15.10 25.75 8.23
C GLY A 210 -15.54 26.09 9.65
N ASN A 211 -16.77 26.53 9.76
CA ASN A 211 -17.44 26.74 11.04
C ASN A 211 -18.71 25.88 11.02
N GLY A 212 -18.96 25.14 12.10
CA GLY A 212 -20.14 24.24 12.20
C GLY A 212 -21.49 24.95 12.04
N ASN A 213 -21.55 26.26 12.33
CA ASN A 213 -22.76 27.08 12.24
C ASN A 213 -22.96 27.74 10.87
N GLN A 214 -21.98 27.65 9.97
CA GLN A 214 -22.08 28.22 8.62
C GLN A 214 -22.60 27.19 7.62
N SER A 215 -23.46 27.59 6.70
CA SER A 215 -24.03 26.70 5.66
C SER A 215 -23.00 26.21 4.64
N GLN A 216 -21.90 26.95 4.47
CA GLN A 216 -20.86 26.68 3.48
C GLN A 216 -19.49 26.75 4.14
N TRP A 217 -18.60 25.83 3.75
CA TRP A 217 -17.19 25.81 4.09
C TRP A 217 -16.35 26.26 2.89
N THR A 218 -15.05 26.45 3.11
CA THR A 218 -14.12 26.90 2.07
C THR A 218 -12.99 25.91 1.90
N GLN A 219 -12.79 25.48 0.66
CA GLN A 219 -11.59 24.81 0.21
C GLN A 219 -10.64 25.83 -0.42
N VAL A 220 -9.36 25.74 -0.09
CA VAL A 220 -8.31 26.58 -0.66
C VAL A 220 -7.25 25.70 -1.32
N LEU A 221 -7.00 25.95 -2.60
CA LEU A 221 -6.06 25.23 -3.46
C LEU A 221 -4.93 26.17 -3.92
N ASP A 222 -3.94 25.60 -4.59
CA ASP A 222 -2.84 26.31 -5.25
C ASP A 222 -2.14 27.33 -4.32
N TYR A 223 -1.79 26.87 -3.11
CA TYR A 223 -1.12 27.66 -2.06
C TYR A 223 -1.84 28.97 -1.71
N GLY A 224 -3.17 28.98 -1.75
CA GLY A 224 -3.96 30.17 -1.39
C GLY A 224 -4.62 30.88 -2.57
N ARG A 225 -4.23 30.54 -3.81
CA ARG A 225 -4.64 31.30 -5.02
C ARG A 225 -6.08 31.03 -5.44
N ARG A 226 -6.62 29.85 -5.14
CA ARG A 226 -8.00 29.48 -5.54
C ARG A 226 -8.81 29.09 -4.33
N LYS A 227 -10.02 29.63 -4.23
CA LYS A 227 -10.96 29.37 -3.13
C LYS A 227 -12.28 28.90 -3.70
N PHE A 228 -12.79 27.80 -3.17
CA PHE A 228 -14.07 27.21 -3.56
C PHE A 228 -14.94 27.06 -2.33
N ARG A 229 -16.19 27.51 -2.43
CA ARG A 229 -17.20 27.25 -1.40
C ARG A 229 -17.84 25.90 -1.65
N PHE A 230 -18.11 25.15 -0.59
CA PHE A 230 -18.84 23.90 -0.67
C PHE A 230 -19.74 23.75 0.55
N TYR A 231 -20.82 22.98 0.37
CA TYR A 231 -21.82 22.82 1.42
C TYR A 231 -21.20 22.20 2.68
N ASN A 232 -21.56 22.73 3.85
CA ASN A 232 -20.99 22.29 5.11
C ASN A 232 -21.35 20.79 5.36
N PRO A 233 -20.35 19.89 5.41
CA PRO A 233 -20.60 18.45 5.51
C PRO A 233 -21.12 18.05 6.89
N VAL A 234 -20.88 18.86 7.93
CA VAL A 234 -21.42 18.63 9.28
C VAL A 234 -22.93 18.85 9.29
N ILE A 235 -23.39 19.96 8.68
CA ILE A 235 -24.83 20.23 8.56
C ILE A 235 -25.48 19.21 7.62
N GLN A 236 -24.78 18.82 6.55
CA GLN A 236 -25.24 17.77 5.63
C GLN A 236 -25.53 16.47 6.38
N ASN A 237 -24.55 15.97 7.15
CA ASN A 237 -24.72 14.73 7.88
C ASN A 237 -25.77 14.84 9.00
N GLN A 238 -25.90 16.01 9.62
CA GLN A 238 -26.97 16.25 10.60
C GLN A 238 -28.36 16.14 9.96
N ARG A 239 -28.54 16.64 8.72
CA ARG A 239 -29.79 16.48 7.97
C ARG A 239 -30.06 15.02 7.60
N HIS A 240 -29.01 14.25 7.28
CA HIS A 240 -29.11 12.81 7.06
C HIS A 240 -29.58 12.07 8.32
N ILE A 241 -29.02 12.40 9.48
CA ILE A 241 -29.46 11.84 10.78
C ILE A 241 -30.92 12.20 11.06
N THR A 242 -31.34 13.44 10.80
CA THR A 242 -32.76 13.82 10.98
C THR A 242 -33.69 13.02 10.07
N ALA A 243 -33.31 12.80 8.80
CA ALA A 243 -34.09 11.97 7.88
C ALA A 243 -34.17 10.51 8.36
N LEU A 244 -33.06 9.94 8.85
CA LEU A 244 -33.05 8.59 9.43
C LEU A 244 -33.90 8.49 10.69
N LYS A 245 -33.82 9.46 11.60
CA LYS A 245 -34.68 9.49 12.80
C LYS A 245 -36.15 9.55 12.45
N PHE A 246 -36.52 10.28 11.39
CA PHE A 246 -37.90 10.29 10.90
C PHE A 246 -38.33 8.92 10.34
N ALA A 247 -37.47 8.26 9.55
CA ALA A 247 -37.74 6.93 9.02
C ALA A 247 -37.77 5.85 10.11
N LEU A 248 -36.97 6.02 11.17
CA LEU A 248 -36.85 5.13 12.32
C LEU A 248 -37.59 5.67 13.54
N ARG A 249 -38.71 6.38 13.35
CA ARG A 249 -39.47 7.03 14.43
C ARG A 249 -39.96 6.08 15.53
N GLN A 250 -40.06 4.78 15.24
CA GLN A 250 -40.39 3.74 16.23
C GLN A 250 -39.18 3.27 17.05
N HIS A 251 -37.98 3.80 16.76
CA HIS A 251 -36.71 3.53 17.45
C HIS A 251 -36.02 4.85 17.86
N ASP A 252 -36.79 5.80 18.40
CA ASP A 252 -36.34 7.15 18.77
C ASP A 252 -35.25 7.19 19.87
N HIS A 253 -35.14 6.13 20.67
CA HIS A 253 -34.13 5.97 21.72
C HIS A 253 -32.73 5.60 21.19
N VAL A 254 -32.60 5.19 19.92
CA VAL A 254 -31.32 4.75 19.35
C VAL A 254 -30.32 5.92 19.30
N PRO A 255 -29.11 5.78 19.87
CA PRO A 255 -28.06 6.78 19.74
C PRO A 255 -27.59 6.90 18.29
N PHE A 256 -27.39 8.15 17.83
CA PHE A 256 -26.80 8.45 16.54
C PHE A 256 -25.46 9.17 16.72
N TYR A 257 -24.45 8.75 15.94
CA TYR A 257 -23.14 9.40 15.88
C TYR A 257 -22.89 9.91 14.47
N SER A 258 -22.55 11.20 14.36
CA SER A 258 -22.22 11.83 13.08
C SER A 258 -20.71 11.72 12.85
N VAL A 259 -20.30 11.08 11.75
CA VAL A 259 -18.87 11.00 11.37
C VAL A 259 -18.68 11.58 9.98
N VAL A 260 -18.02 12.73 9.89
CA VAL A 260 -17.60 13.32 8.63
C VAL A 260 -16.14 12.96 8.38
N ILE A 261 -15.89 12.17 7.34
CA ILE A 261 -14.55 11.65 7.03
C ILE A 261 -13.99 12.30 5.75
N PHE A 262 -12.82 12.93 5.90
CA PHE A 262 -12.10 13.57 4.82
C PHE A 262 -10.99 12.68 4.27
N TYR A 263 -11.24 12.14 3.09
CA TYR A 263 -10.25 11.58 2.18
C TYR A 263 -9.47 12.68 1.44
N GLY A 264 -8.48 12.26 0.65
CA GLY A 264 -7.60 13.15 -0.10
C GLY A 264 -6.54 13.85 0.75
N ASN A 265 -5.71 14.66 0.08
CA ASN A 265 -4.58 15.36 0.69
C ASN A 265 -4.99 16.74 1.24
N SER A 266 -6.06 16.78 2.03
CA SER A 266 -6.55 17.98 2.71
C SER A 266 -5.98 18.15 4.11
N THR A 267 -5.84 19.41 4.54
CA THR A 267 -5.46 19.80 5.90
C THR A 267 -6.49 20.76 6.48
N PHE A 268 -6.99 20.49 7.67
CA PHE A 268 -7.83 21.41 8.43
C PHE A 268 -6.98 22.57 8.95
N LYS A 269 -7.37 23.81 8.65
CA LYS A 269 -6.64 25.02 9.08
C LYS A 269 -7.33 25.77 10.20
N ASP A 270 -8.60 26.12 9.99
CA ASP A 270 -9.44 26.77 11.00
C ASP A 270 -10.80 26.10 10.95
N ILE A 271 -11.00 25.18 11.89
CA ILE A 271 -12.25 24.46 12.08
C ILE A 271 -12.75 24.75 13.49
N SER A 272 -13.97 25.26 13.59
CA SER A 272 -14.55 25.66 14.86
C SER A 272 -16.05 25.30 14.96
N PHE A 273 -16.56 25.28 16.20
CA PHE A 273 -17.98 25.06 16.52
C PHE A 273 -18.57 23.75 15.98
N ILE A 274 -17.83 22.65 16.05
CA ILE A 274 -18.35 21.32 15.70
C ILE A 274 -19.33 20.86 16.80
N PRO A 275 -20.58 20.46 16.45
CA PRO A 275 -21.57 20.05 17.44
C PRO A 275 -21.14 18.81 18.26
N PRO A 276 -21.56 18.71 19.53
CA PRO A 276 -21.38 17.49 20.33
C PRO A 276 -21.95 16.26 19.61
N GLY A 277 -21.23 15.13 19.67
CA GLY A 277 -21.63 13.90 18.97
C GLY A 277 -21.28 13.87 17.48
N THR A 278 -20.61 14.91 16.95
CA THR A 278 -20.03 14.92 15.61
C THR A 278 -18.51 14.76 15.64
N PHE A 279 -18.01 13.83 14.84
CA PHE A 279 -16.58 13.58 14.63
C PHE A 279 -16.19 14.03 13.23
N LEU A 280 -15.33 15.04 13.13
CA LEU A 280 -14.71 15.45 11.88
C LEU A 280 -13.29 14.91 11.84
N VAL A 281 -12.99 13.99 10.92
CA VAL A 281 -11.70 13.29 10.91
C VAL A 281 -11.13 13.07 9.53
N LYS A 282 -9.81 12.88 9.49
CA LYS A 282 -9.09 12.41 8.31
C LYS A 282 -9.16 10.88 8.21
N SER A 283 -9.09 10.35 6.99
CA SER A 283 -9.28 8.92 6.68
C SER A 283 -8.32 8.00 7.45
N GLU A 284 -7.11 8.49 7.76
CA GLU A 284 -6.05 7.75 8.44
C GLU A 284 -6.37 7.55 9.92
N ARG A 285 -7.20 8.43 10.49
CA ARG A 285 -7.64 8.42 11.89
C ARG A 285 -8.96 7.68 12.11
N PHE A 286 -9.45 6.95 11.10
CA PHE A 286 -10.68 6.17 11.18
C PHE A 286 -10.74 5.28 12.44
N SER A 287 -9.65 4.58 12.76
CA SER A 287 -9.62 3.68 13.91
C SER A 287 -9.76 4.41 15.24
N ASP A 288 -9.29 5.66 15.34
CA ASP A 288 -9.40 6.47 16.56
C ASP A 288 -10.89 6.75 16.86
N VAL A 289 -11.64 7.21 15.85
CA VAL A 289 -13.08 7.49 15.99
C VAL A 289 -13.87 6.24 16.33
N MET A 290 -13.59 5.13 15.65
CA MET A 290 -14.29 3.88 15.93
C MET A 290 -14.01 3.38 17.35
N ASN A 291 -12.80 3.56 17.86
CA ASN A 291 -12.48 3.24 19.25
C ASN A 291 -13.25 4.16 20.22
N THR A 292 -13.26 5.47 19.99
CA THR A 292 -13.99 6.43 20.82
C THR A 292 -15.50 6.14 20.86
N ILE A 293 -16.11 5.79 19.72
CA ILE A 293 -17.53 5.47 19.69
C ILE A 293 -17.81 4.10 20.32
N LEU A 294 -17.04 3.06 19.99
CA LEU A 294 -17.41 1.67 20.31
C LEU A 294 -16.83 1.13 21.61
N LYS A 295 -15.79 1.75 22.17
CA LYS A 295 -15.17 1.30 23.44
C LYS A 295 -15.55 2.17 24.62
N GLU A 296 -15.80 3.45 24.41
CA GLU A 296 -16.08 4.39 25.51
C GLU A 296 -17.58 4.53 25.80
N LYS A 297 -18.45 4.00 24.93
CA LYS A 297 -19.91 4.07 25.07
C LYS A 297 -20.48 2.72 25.51
N PRO A 298 -21.50 2.71 26.38
CA PRO A 298 -22.16 1.47 26.79
C PRO A 298 -22.82 0.80 25.58
N ALA A 299 -22.94 -0.53 25.64
CA ALA A 299 -23.72 -1.26 24.64
C ALA A 299 -25.20 -0.83 24.72
N PHE A 300 -25.77 -0.50 23.58
CA PHE A 300 -27.16 -0.16 23.38
C PHE A 300 -27.94 -1.41 22.98
N GLY A 301 -28.99 -1.72 23.75
CA GLY A 301 -29.94 -2.78 23.40
C GLY A 301 -30.95 -2.26 22.39
N TYR A 302 -31.10 -2.95 21.26
CA TYR A 302 -32.07 -2.60 20.25
C TYR A 302 -33.39 -3.32 20.48
N ASP A 303 -34.48 -2.56 20.55
CA ASP A 303 -35.83 -3.10 20.45
C ASP A 303 -36.22 -3.26 18.98
N HIS A 304 -36.92 -4.36 18.65
CA HIS A 304 -37.39 -4.66 17.29
C HIS A 304 -36.28 -4.56 16.23
N PHE A 305 -35.11 -5.12 16.52
CA PHE A 305 -33.91 -5.01 15.68
C PHE A 305 -34.12 -5.39 14.21
N ASP A 306 -34.90 -6.45 13.95
CA ASP A 306 -35.20 -6.89 12.59
C ASP A 306 -35.98 -5.85 11.79
N GLU A 307 -36.89 -5.10 12.44
CA GLU A 307 -37.64 -4.01 11.82
C GLU A 307 -36.70 -2.87 11.42
N LEU A 308 -35.82 -2.44 12.34
CA LEU A 308 -34.79 -1.42 12.07
C LEU A 308 -33.92 -1.80 10.86
N ILE A 309 -33.44 -3.04 10.85
CA ILE A 309 -32.61 -3.54 9.74
C ILE A 309 -33.42 -3.60 8.44
N SER A 310 -34.69 -3.98 8.49
CA SER A 310 -35.57 -4.00 7.32
C SER A 310 -35.76 -2.61 6.70
N ILE A 311 -35.93 -1.57 7.52
CA ILE A 311 -36.08 -0.18 7.07
C ILE A 311 -34.79 0.31 6.38
N LEU A 312 -33.62 0.01 6.97
CA LEU A 312 -32.33 0.39 6.37
C LEU A 312 -32.06 -0.37 5.06
N ARG A 313 -32.43 -1.64 4.97
CA ARG A 313 -32.35 -2.42 3.72
C ARG A 313 -33.26 -1.83 2.64
N ALA A 314 -34.50 -1.49 2.97
CA ALA A 314 -35.43 -0.86 2.04
C ALA A 314 -34.88 0.50 1.53
N ALA A 315 -34.25 1.28 2.40
CA ALA A 315 -33.59 2.53 1.99
C ALA A 315 -32.40 2.29 1.03
N MET A 316 -31.61 1.23 1.25
CA MET A 316 -30.53 0.84 0.33
C MET A 316 -31.08 0.34 -1.03
N ASP A 317 -32.20 -0.36 -1.03
CA ASP A 317 -32.87 -0.81 -2.24
C ASP A 317 -33.47 0.37 -3.03
N ASN A 318 -34.00 1.39 -2.37
CA ASN A 318 -34.40 2.64 -3.02
C ASN A 318 -33.25 3.29 -3.79
N GLY A 319 -32.02 3.19 -3.27
CA GLY A 319 -30.83 3.72 -3.95
C GLY A 319 -30.43 2.93 -5.20
N LYS A 320 -30.86 1.67 -5.34
CA LYS A 320 -30.67 0.88 -6.58
C LYS A 320 -31.53 1.40 -7.73
N SER A 321 -32.59 2.16 -7.45
CA SER A 321 -33.46 2.73 -8.48
C SER A 321 -32.78 3.90 -9.18
N LYS A 322 -32.55 3.75 -10.49
CA LYS A 322 -32.03 4.84 -11.34
C LYS A 322 -32.91 6.08 -11.29
N GLU A 323 -34.23 5.90 -11.21
CA GLU A 323 -35.17 7.03 -11.13
C GLU A 323 -34.96 7.87 -9.86
N ASN A 324 -34.81 7.21 -8.71
CA ASN A 324 -34.55 7.90 -7.45
C ASN A 324 -33.18 8.62 -7.48
N GLN A 325 -32.17 8.00 -8.10
CA GLN A 325 -30.86 8.62 -8.31
C GLN A 325 -30.97 9.87 -9.20
N TYR A 326 -31.68 9.80 -10.32
CA TYR A 326 -31.89 10.94 -11.21
C TYR A 326 -32.66 12.08 -10.53
N ARG A 327 -33.75 11.76 -9.82
CA ARG A 327 -34.51 12.75 -9.05
C ARG A 327 -33.65 13.43 -7.99
N HIS A 328 -32.80 12.67 -7.29
CA HIS A 328 -31.89 13.23 -6.30
C HIS A 328 -30.87 14.19 -6.95
N ILE A 329 -30.22 13.78 -8.05
CA ILE A 329 -29.26 14.64 -8.77
C ILE A 329 -29.94 15.92 -9.26
N ALA A 330 -31.17 15.83 -9.78
CA ALA A 330 -31.94 16.99 -10.20
C ALA A 330 -32.21 17.97 -9.04
N ASN A 331 -32.66 17.44 -7.89
CA ASN A 331 -32.91 18.24 -6.69
C ASN A 331 -31.63 18.90 -6.15
N VAL A 332 -30.49 18.19 -6.19
CA VAL A 332 -29.20 18.76 -5.78
C VAL A 332 -28.76 19.88 -6.72
N ARG A 333 -28.89 19.69 -8.05
CA ARG A 333 -28.59 20.74 -9.03
C ARG A 333 -29.44 21.98 -8.81
N ASP A 334 -30.75 21.79 -8.63
CA ASP A 334 -31.67 22.88 -8.37
C ASP A 334 -31.33 23.62 -7.05
N MET A 335 -30.96 22.89 -6.00
CA MET A 335 -30.54 23.47 -4.72
C MET A 335 -29.24 24.28 -4.84
N LEU A 336 -28.27 23.80 -5.64
CA LEU A 336 -27.01 24.49 -5.86
C LEU A 336 -27.17 25.69 -6.81
N GLY A 337 -28.14 25.62 -7.74
CA GLY A 337 -28.44 26.67 -8.71
C GLY A 337 -27.29 27.03 -9.64
N THR A 338 -26.28 26.15 -9.75
CA THR A 338 -25.05 26.39 -10.52
C THR A 338 -25.29 26.53 -12.02
N ASP A 339 -26.35 25.90 -12.51
CA ASP A 339 -26.87 26.02 -13.87
C ASP A 339 -27.51 27.38 -14.18
N ARG A 340 -27.81 28.16 -13.14
CA ARG A 340 -28.35 29.53 -13.23
C ARG A 340 -27.29 30.61 -12.99
N VAL A 341 -26.02 30.21 -12.85
CA VAL A 341 -24.88 31.12 -12.73
C VAL A 341 -24.24 31.24 -14.12
N PHE A 342 -24.40 32.42 -14.74
CA PHE A 342 -23.68 32.78 -15.96
C PHE A 342 -22.48 33.65 -15.55
N GLU A 343 -21.27 33.19 -15.86
CA GLU A 343 -20.02 33.96 -15.65
C GLU A 343 -19.69 34.87 -16.83
#